data_AF-A0A419FN37-F1
#
_entry.id   AF-A0A419FN37-F1
#
_cell.length_a   1.000
_cell.length_b   1.000
_cell.length_c   1.000
_cell.angle_alpha   90.00
_cell.angle_beta   90.00
_cell.angle_gamma   90.00
#
_symmetry.space_group_name_H-M   'P 1'
#
loop_
_entity.id
_entity.type
_entity.pdbx_description
1 polymer ?
#
loop_
_entity_poly.entity_id
_entity_poly.type
_entity_poly.pdbx_seq_one_letter_code
_entity_poly.pdbx_strand_id
1 'polypeptide(L)'
;MAEIRSREDKPLPGIEFSEILIPDEDNIGSGTFITVLEPQAMAKINPIMSTIINKPVFQMIVSINAAEGEVTVLLGKADNSPAISRKTFRMPPKFDVSRPHRFDTFFEGWKIKGMKMNGDDMITAAT
;
A
#
# COMPACT_ATOMS: atom_id res chain seq x y z
N MET A 1 14.00 7.41 -20.55
CA MET A 1 12.98 7.29 -19.50
C MET A 1 13.38 6.12 -18.65
N ALA A 2 13.77 6.36 -17.40
CA ALA A 2 14.10 5.31 -16.46
C ALA A 2 12.85 4.85 -15.70
N GLU A 3 12.78 3.55 -15.45
CA GLU A 3 11.85 2.96 -14.50
C GLU A 3 12.42 3.15 -13.09
N ILE A 4 11.59 3.60 -12.15
CA ILE A 4 11.95 3.60 -10.73
C ILE A 4 11.38 2.32 -10.12
N ARG A 5 12.30 1.44 -9.71
CA ARG A 5 11.99 0.29 -8.86
C ARG A 5 12.72 0.48 -7.54
N SER A 6 11.98 0.51 -6.44
CA SER A 6 12.57 0.63 -5.11
C SER A 6 11.91 -0.37 -4.17
N ARG A 7 12.74 -1.17 -3.50
CA ARG A 7 12.33 -2.12 -2.47
C ARG A 7 12.84 -1.59 -1.13
N GLU A 8 12.01 -1.65 -0.12
CA GLU A 8 12.39 -1.20 1.22
C GLU A 8 13.41 -2.18 1.82
N ASP A 9 14.61 -1.69 2.15
CA ASP A 9 15.68 -2.51 2.73
C ASP A 9 15.37 -2.98 4.17
N LYS A 10 14.52 -2.23 4.88
CA LYS A 10 14.14 -2.49 6.28
C LYS A 10 12.63 -2.28 6.46
N PRO A 11 11.81 -3.27 6.04
CA PRO A 11 10.38 -3.17 6.20
C PRO A 11 9.97 -3.05 7.68
N LEU A 12 8.82 -2.41 7.92
CA LEU A 12 8.22 -2.31 9.25
C LEU A 12 7.75 -3.69 9.74
N PRO A 13 7.56 -3.89 11.07
CA PRO A 13 7.12 -5.18 11.61
C PRO A 13 5.86 -5.72 10.95
N GLY A 14 5.86 -7.02 10.64
CA GLY A 14 4.75 -7.70 9.96
C GLY A 14 4.80 -7.62 8.43
N ILE A 15 5.81 -6.97 7.85
CA ILE A 15 6.01 -6.87 6.41
C ILE A 15 7.26 -7.66 6.02
N GLU A 16 7.09 -8.60 5.11
CA GLU A 16 8.19 -9.38 4.54
C GLU A 16 8.98 -8.51 3.54
N PHE A 17 8.28 -7.80 2.66
CA PHE A 17 8.85 -6.75 1.84
C PHE A 17 7.79 -5.78 1.31
N SER A 18 8.24 -4.60 0.92
CA SER A 18 7.46 -3.58 0.22
C SER A 18 8.25 -3.11 -0.99
N GLU A 19 7.59 -2.94 -2.13
CA GLU A 19 8.22 -2.56 -3.39
C GLU A 19 7.34 -1.56 -4.13
N ILE A 20 7.94 -0.48 -4.63
CA ILE A 20 7.30 0.43 -5.57
C ILE A 20 7.86 0.22 -6.97
N LEU A 21 6.95 0.29 -7.94
CA LEU A 21 7.24 0.28 -9.37
C LEU A 21 6.58 1.49 -10.01
N ILE A 22 7.39 2.44 -10.47
CA ILE A 22 6.96 3.60 -11.25
C ILE A 22 7.56 3.44 -12.65
N PRO A 23 6.73 3.23 -13.69
CA PRO A 23 7.21 2.94 -15.04
C PRO A 23 7.87 4.14 -15.73
N ASP A 24 7.59 5.35 -15.26
CA ASP A 24 8.09 6.60 -15.83
C ASP A 24 8.47 7.57 -14.71
N GLU A 25 9.78 7.82 -14.55
CA GLU A 25 10.33 8.73 -13.54
C GLU A 25 9.82 10.18 -13.65
N ASP A 26 9.40 10.62 -14.84
CA ASP A 26 8.80 11.95 -15.03
C ASP A 26 7.32 11.98 -14.57
N ASN A 27 6.72 10.81 -14.36
CA ASN A 27 5.36 10.60 -13.88
C ASN A 27 5.34 9.76 -12.59
N ILE A 28 6.06 10.23 -11.58
CA ILE A 28 6.06 9.70 -10.21
C ILE A 28 4.66 9.52 -9.58
N GLY A 29 3.64 10.21 -10.10
CA GLY A 29 2.26 10.11 -9.66
C GLY A 29 1.53 8.86 -10.18
N SER A 30 2.22 7.97 -10.90
CA SER A 30 1.63 6.77 -11.52
C SER A 30 2.50 5.56 -11.30
N GLY A 31 1.93 4.45 -10.86
CA GLY A 31 2.69 3.24 -10.53
C GLY A 31 1.91 2.21 -9.74
N THR A 32 2.66 1.22 -9.23
CA THR A 32 2.15 0.17 -8.34
C THR A 32 3.00 0.10 -7.08
N PHE A 33 2.35 0.02 -5.92
CA PHE A 33 3.00 -0.24 -4.65
C PHE A 33 2.55 -1.59 -4.09
N ILE A 34 3.51 -2.47 -3.84
CA ILE A 34 3.32 -3.86 -3.45
C ILE A 34 3.75 -3.98 -1.99
N THR A 35 2.90 -4.53 -1.15
CA THR A 35 3.20 -4.89 0.24
C THR A 35 2.95 -6.37 0.41
N VAL A 36 3.95 -7.12 0.86
CA VAL A 36 3.81 -8.53 1.23
C VAL A 36 4.01 -8.66 2.73
N LEU A 37 3.04 -9.29 3.40
CA LEU A 37 3.05 -9.48 4.84
C LEU A 37 3.75 -10.78 5.23
N GLU A 38 4.42 -10.75 6.37
CA GLU A 38 4.94 -11.96 7.00
C GLU A 38 3.78 -12.93 7.36
N PRO A 39 4.03 -14.25 7.40
CA PRO A 39 3.05 -15.19 7.92
C PRO A 39 2.59 -14.81 9.33
N GLN A 40 1.28 -14.92 9.58
CA GLN A 40 0.65 -14.56 10.86
C GLN A 40 0.75 -13.07 11.26
N ALA A 41 1.24 -12.17 10.39
CA ALA A 41 1.36 -10.75 10.73
C ALA A 41 0.00 -10.14 11.12
N MET A 42 -1.05 -10.41 10.34
CA MET A 42 -2.40 -9.89 10.61
C MET A 42 -3.05 -10.48 11.86
N ALA A 43 -2.56 -11.62 12.35
CA ALA A 43 -3.02 -12.21 13.61
C ALA A 43 -2.35 -11.56 14.83
N LYS A 44 -1.18 -10.93 14.67
CA LYS A 44 -0.32 -10.46 15.78
C LYS A 44 -0.22 -8.94 15.87
N ILE A 45 -0.35 -8.24 14.74
CA ILE A 45 -0.10 -6.81 14.61
C ILE A 45 -1.34 -6.17 13.99
N ASN A 46 -1.87 -5.16 14.66
CA ASN A 46 -3.00 -4.39 14.13
C ASN A 46 -2.97 -2.94 14.64
N PRO A 47 -2.99 -1.91 13.76
CA PRO A 47 -2.85 -2.02 12.30
C PRO A 47 -1.41 -2.34 11.88
N ILE A 48 -1.24 -3.00 10.72
CA ILE A 48 0.07 -3.12 10.07
C ILE A 48 0.27 -1.91 9.16
N MET A 49 1.42 -1.26 9.27
CA MET A 49 1.74 -0.07 8.49
C MET A 49 2.86 -0.38 7.50
N SER A 50 2.59 -0.23 6.20
CA SER A 50 3.62 -0.24 5.14
C SER A 50 3.78 1.16 4.60
N THR A 51 5.02 1.63 4.48
CA THR A 51 5.27 3.01 4.10
C THR A 51 6.46 3.07 3.17
N ILE A 52 6.36 3.89 2.12
CA ILE A 52 7.50 4.25 1.30
C ILE A 52 7.56 5.76 1.17
N ILE A 53 8.75 6.30 1.42
CA ILE A 53 9.01 7.73 1.47
C ILE A 53 10.24 8.02 0.62
N ASN A 54 10.06 8.85 -0.39
CA ASN A 54 11.13 9.46 -1.15
C ASN A 54 11.04 10.97 -0.99
N LYS A 55 11.73 11.52 0.02
CA LYS A 55 11.65 12.94 0.36
C LYS A 55 12.31 13.85 -0.69
N PRO A 56 11.72 15.02 -0.99
CA PRO A 56 10.39 15.51 -0.57
C PRO A 56 9.24 15.07 -1.50
N VAL A 57 9.55 14.25 -2.49
CA VAL A 57 8.80 14.14 -3.74
C VAL A 57 7.60 13.21 -3.64
N PHE A 58 7.70 12.13 -2.88
CA PHE A 58 6.69 11.07 -2.86
C PHE A 58 6.55 10.41 -1.49
N GLN A 59 5.31 10.16 -1.09
CA GLN A 59 4.97 9.37 0.07
C GLN A 59 3.74 8.51 -0.22
N MET A 60 3.83 7.23 0.11
CA MET A 60 2.68 6.35 0.19
C MET A 60 2.68 5.61 1.53
N ILE A 61 1.51 5.57 2.17
CA ILE A 61 1.27 4.85 3.42
C ILE A 61 0.08 3.92 3.18
N VAL A 62 0.26 2.64 3.49
CA VAL A 62 -0.77 1.60 3.48
C VAL A 62 -0.95 1.12 4.91
N SER A 63 -2.15 1.31 5.45
CA SER A 63 -2.55 0.89 6.79
C SER A 63 -3.54 -0.25 6.68
N ILE A 64 -3.15 -1.43 7.16
CA ILE A 64 -3.90 -2.67 7.08
C ILE A 64 -4.49 -2.95 8.45
N ASN A 65 -5.81 -2.76 8.59
CA ASN A 65 -6.56 -3.03 9.81
C ASN A 65 -7.36 -4.33 9.66
N ALA A 66 -6.77 -5.45 10.09
CA ALA A 66 -7.42 -6.75 9.99
C ALA A 66 -8.64 -6.89 10.92
N ALA A 67 -8.67 -6.16 12.04
CA ALA A 67 -9.81 -6.19 12.97
C ALA A 67 -11.06 -5.51 12.41
N GLU A 68 -10.89 -4.43 11.64
CA GLU A 68 -11.98 -3.75 10.94
C GLU A 68 -12.25 -4.33 9.55
N GLY A 69 -11.33 -5.18 9.04
CA GLY A 69 -11.39 -5.70 7.69
C GLY A 69 -11.18 -4.61 6.64
N GLU A 70 -10.33 -3.62 6.95
CA GLU A 70 -10.12 -2.44 6.10
C GLU A 70 -8.64 -2.19 5.81
N VAL A 71 -8.36 -1.67 4.61
CA VAL A 71 -7.05 -1.17 4.23
C VAL A 71 -7.19 0.27 3.78
N THR A 72 -6.49 1.18 4.48
CA THR A 72 -6.46 2.61 4.12
C THR A 72 -5.15 2.94 3.44
N VAL A 73 -5.24 3.55 2.26
CA VAL A 73 -4.10 4.03 1.48
C VAL A 73 -4.09 5.55 1.48
N LEU A 74 -2.94 6.13 1.76
CA LEU A 74 -2.64 7.56 1.62
C LEU A 74 -1.53 7.73 0.59
N LEU A 75 -1.73 8.63 -0.37
CA LEU A 75 -0.78 9.00 -1.40
C LEU A 75 -0.59 10.51 -1.40
N GLY A 76 0.65 10.98 -1.35
CA GLY A 76 0.97 12.40 -1.33
C GLY A 76 2.44 12.69 -1.54
N LYS A 77 2.83 13.93 -1.25
CA LYS A 77 4.23 14.36 -1.26
C LYS A 77 4.81 14.24 0.15
N ALA A 78 6.11 13.98 0.23
CA ALA A 78 6.82 13.86 1.51
C ALA A 78 7.36 15.22 2.00
N ASP A 79 6.56 16.28 1.83
CA ASP A 79 6.88 17.68 2.14
C ASP A 79 6.05 18.25 3.31
N ASN A 80 5.41 17.36 4.09
CA ASN A 80 4.45 17.67 5.15
C ASN A 80 3.11 18.27 4.67
N SER A 81 2.84 18.28 3.37
CA SER A 81 1.51 18.61 2.86
C SER A 81 0.48 17.50 3.18
N PRO A 82 -0.83 17.81 3.20
CA PRO A 82 -1.87 16.79 3.29
C PRO A 82 -1.79 15.77 2.14
N ALA A 83 -2.25 14.55 2.38
CA ALA A 83 -2.32 13.52 1.34
C ALA A 83 -3.16 14.02 0.15
N ILE A 84 -2.62 13.83 -1.06
CA ILE A 84 -3.29 14.19 -2.32
C ILE A 84 -4.46 13.26 -2.60
N SER A 85 -4.31 11.98 -2.25
CA SER A 85 -5.35 10.97 -2.38
C SER A 85 -5.40 10.09 -1.15
N ARG A 86 -6.63 9.81 -0.69
CA ARG A 86 -6.92 8.86 0.38
C ARG A 86 -8.01 7.92 -0.11
N LYS A 87 -7.85 6.62 0.13
CA LYS A 87 -8.87 5.63 -0.19
C LYS A 87 -8.85 4.50 0.82
N THR A 88 -10.03 4.06 1.22
CA THR A 88 -10.20 2.90 2.10
C THR A 88 -10.85 1.77 1.32
N PHE A 89 -10.33 0.57 1.48
CA PHE A 89 -10.77 -0.65 0.82
C PHE A 89 -11.20 -1.66 1.86
N ARG A 90 -12.23 -2.45 1.55
CA ARG A 90 -12.68 -3.56 2.37
C ARG A 90 -11.97 -4.84 1.96
N MET A 91 -11.44 -5.54 2.95
CA MET A 91 -10.93 -6.90 2.79
C MET A 91 -12.08 -7.86 2.48
N PRO A 92 -11.81 -8.97 1.77
CA PRO A 92 -12.78 -10.05 1.63
C PRO A 92 -13.28 -10.52 3.01
N PRO A 93 -14.56 -10.85 3.18
CA PRO A 93 -15.10 -11.23 4.50
C PRO A 93 -14.56 -12.56 5.04
N LYS A 94 -13.89 -13.35 4.20
CA LYS A 94 -13.27 -14.63 4.57
C LYS A 94 -11.82 -14.62 4.09
N PHE A 95 -10.90 -14.32 5.00
CA PHE A 95 -9.46 -14.44 4.77
C PHE A 95 -8.80 -15.10 5.99
N ASP A 96 -7.68 -15.79 5.75
CA ASP A 96 -6.94 -16.49 6.79
C ASP A 96 -5.80 -15.61 7.29
N VAL A 97 -6.00 -14.95 8.44
CA VAL A 97 -5.01 -14.07 9.08
C VAL A 97 -3.65 -14.74 9.37
N SER A 98 -3.59 -16.07 9.33
CA SER A 98 -2.36 -16.83 9.56
C SER A 98 -1.49 -16.96 8.29
N ARG A 99 -2.08 -16.75 7.11
CA ARG A 99 -1.37 -16.83 5.83
C ARG A 99 -0.63 -15.52 5.52
N PRO A 100 0.46 -15.58 4.74
CA PRO A 100 1.01 -14.37 4.14
C PRO A 100 0.00 -13.79 3.15
N HIS A 101 -0.11 -12.48 3.13
CA HIS A 101 -0.99 -11.75 2.23
C HIS A 101 -0.23 -10.69 1.47
N ARG A 102 -0.60 -10.53 0.20
CA ARG A 102 -0.04 -9.53 -0.70
C ARG A 102 -1.09 -8.48 -1.02
N PHE A 103 -0.70 -7.22 -0.92
CA PHE A 103 -1.50 -6.06 -1.28
C PHE A 103 -0.83 -5.31 -2.42
N ASP A 104 -1.53 -5.14 -3.54
CA ASP A 104 -1.05 -4.37 -4.68
C ASP A 104 -1.91 -3.11 -4.82
N THR A 105 -1.31 -1.93 -4.64
CA THR A 105 -1.97 -0.63 -4.75
C THR A 105 -1.66 -0.01 -6.11
N PHE A 106 -2.71 0.29 -6.89
CA PHE A 106 -2.57 0.91 -8.20
C PHE A 106 -2.94 2.39 -8.13
N PHE A 107 -2.07 3.25 -8.64
CA PHE A 107 -2.28 4.69 -8.66
C PHE A 107 -1.84 5.30 -9.99
N GLU A 108 -2.52 6.37 -10.40
CA GLU A 108 -2.24 7.08 -11.64
C GLU A 108 -2.64 8.55 -11.48
N GLY A 109 -1.77 9.45 -11.93
CA GLY A 109 -1.96 10.90 -11.82
C GLY A 109 -2.25 11.37 -10.39
N TRP A 110 -1.51 10.82 -9.42
CA TRP A 110 -1.66 11.08 -7.98
C TRP A 110 -3.01 10.64 -7.38
N LYS A 111 -3.74 9.74 -8.05
CA LYS A 111 -5.02 9.21 -7.57
C LYS A 111 -4.94 7.70 -7.38
N ILE A 112 -5.43 7.23 -6.24
CA ILE A 112 -5.54 5.80 -5.95
C ILE A 112 -6.70 5.22 -6.77
N LYS A 113 -6.37 4.36 -7.74
CA LYS A 113 -7.34 3.77 -8.66
C LYS A 113 -7.97 2.52 -8.07
N GLY A 114 -7.15 1.63 -7.52
CA GLY A 114 -7.61 0.35 -6.98
C GLY A 114 -6.58 -0.30 -6.08
N MET A 115 -6.99 -1.39 -5.46
CA MET A 115 -6.14 -2.26 -4.67
C MET A 115 -6.54 -3.70 -4.90
N LYS A 116 -5.57 -4.61 -4.91
CA LYS A 116 -5.78 -6.06 -4.90
C LYS A 116 -5.24 -6.67 -3.63
N MET A 117 -5.92 -7.71 -3.15
CA MET A 117 -5.45 -8.59 -2.08
C MET A 117 -5.28 -9.99 -2.67
N ASN A 118 -4.06 -10.52 -2.67
CA ASN A 118 -3.72 -11.82 -3.26
C ASN A 118 -4.15 -12.00 -4.73
N GLY A 119 -4.21 -10.90 -5.49
CA GLY A 119 -4.66 -10.89 -6.88
C GLY A 119 -6.16 -10.59 -7.08
N ASP A 120 -6.98 -10.65 -6.02
CA ASP A 120 -8.40 -10.32 -6.05
C ASP A 120 -8.64 -8.83 -5.83
N ASP A 121 -9.49 -8.22 -6.64
CA ASP A 121 -9.85 -6.80 -6.52
C ASP A 121 -10.58 -6.51 -5.20
N MET A 122 -10.12 -5.49 -4.48
CA MET A 122 -10.77 -5.04 -3.26
C MET A 122 -11.83 -4.00 -3.55
N ILE A 123 -12.92 -4.06 -2.79
CA ILE A 123 -14.03 -3.12 -2.91
C ILE A 123 -13.69 -1.85 -2.13
N THR A 124 -13.91 -0.69 -2.73
CA THR A 124 -13.76 0.59 -2.04
C THR A 124 -14.84 0.73 -0.97
N ALA A 125 -14.45 1.02 0.27
CA ALA A 125 -15.40 1.34 1.31
C ALA A 125 -16.19 2.59 0.91
N ALA A 126 -17.52 2.54 0.99
CA ALA A 126 -18.36 3.71 0.80
C ALA A 126 -18.09 4.68 1.96
N THR A 127 -17.54 5.85 1.64
CA THR A 127 -17.46 7.01 2.54
C THR A 127 -18.82 7.66 2.72
#